data_AF-A0A2M7M9B4-F1
#
_entry.id   AF-A0A2M7M9B4-F1
#
_cell.length_a   1.000
_cell.length_b   1.000
_cell.length_c   1.000
_cell.angle_alpha   90.00
_cell.angle_beta   90.00
_cell.angle_gamma   90.00
#
_symmetry.space_group_name_H-M   'P 1'
#
loop_
_entity.id
_entity.type
_entity.pdbx_description
1 polymer ?
#
loop_
_entity_poly.entity_id
_entity_poly.type
_entity_poly.pdbx_seq_one_letter_code
_entity_poly.pdbx_strand_id
1 'polypeptide(L)'
;MKQPTLKALFIALLAAVALNAQAETSKYDLCVADGDAIVNLANEKGSTAAQAYEQKTTVLECYGELDKIEAKYGDKIIARNPSSVMTPEDRSKWAKLFDAIDAKQYRGTPYLQASYYFKK
;
A
#
# COMPACT_ATOMS: atom_id res chain seq x y z
N MET A 1 -46.12 -22.38 12.78
CA MET A 1 -45.06 -21.79 11.93
C MET A 1 -44.93 -20.33 12.30
N LYS A 2 -43.81 -19.90 12.91
CA LYS A 2 -43.62 -18.51 13.36
C LYS A 2 -43.07 -17.69 12.19
N GLN A 3 -43.84 -16.75 11.68
CA GLN A 3 -43.40 -15.87 10.60
C GLN A 3 -42.27 -14.96 11.10
N PRO A 4 -41.10 -14.91 10.43
CA PRO A 4 -40.06 -13.96 10.78
C PRO A 4 -40.60 -12.55 10.49
N THR A 5 -40.67 -11.73 11.54
CA THR A 5 -41.18 -10.36 11.45
C THR A 5 -40.33 -9.52 10.51
N LEU A 6 -40.97 -8.75 9.63
CA LEU A 6 -40.40 -7.83 8.63
C LEU A 6 -39.22 -6.96 9.13
N LYS A 7 -39.16 -6.69 10.45
CA LYS A 7 -38.05 -6.00 11.12
C LYS A 7 -36.71 -6.75 11.04
N ALA A 8 -36.73 -8.09 11.06
CA ALA A 8 -35.52 -8.91 10.93
C ALA A 8 -34.90 -8.81 9.52
N LEU A 9 -35.75 -8.67 8.49
CA LEU A 9 -35.33 -8.46 7.10
C LEU A 9 -34.65 -7.09 6.91
N PHE A 10 -35.13 -6.03 7.59
CA PHE A 10 -34.52 -4.70 7.52
C PHE A 10 -33.18 -4.60 8.25
N ILE A 11 -33.03 -5.29 9.39
CA ILE A 11 -31.77 -5.31 10.14
C ILE A 11 -30.71 -6.14 9.39
N ALA A 12 -31.11 -7.24 8.74
CA ALA A 12 -30.22 -8.01 7.89
C ALA A 12 -29.73 -7.22 6.66
N LEU A 13 -30.56 -6.32 6.10
CA LEU A 13 -30.19 -5.50 4.95
C LEU A 13 -29.13 -4.43 5.31
N LEU A 14 -29.26 -3.77 6.48
CA LEU A 14 -28.27 -2.78 6.93
C LEU A 14 -26.93 -3.42 7.31
N ALA A 15 -26.95 -4.62 7.89
CA ALA A 15 -25.73 -5.39 8.16
C ALA A 15 -25.04 -5.84 6.86
N ALA A 16 -25.81 -6.30 5.86
CA ALA A 16 -25.27 -6.74 4.58
C ALA A 16 -24.66 -5.60 3.75
N VAL A 17 -25.11 -4.35 3.91
CA VAL A 17 -24.50 -3.19 3.23
C VAL A 17 -23.26 -2.68 3.97
N ALA A 18 -23.20 -2.81 5.31
CA ALA A 18 -22.01 -2.48 6.09
C ALA A 18 -20.85 -3.48 5.86
N LEU A 19 -21.17 -4.76 5.66
CA LEU A 19 -20.20 -5.82 5.35
C LEU A 19 -19.62 -5.74 3.92
N ASN A 20 -20.20 -4.94 3.03
CA ASN A 20 -19.69 -4.72 1.67
C ASN A 20 -18.97 -3.37 1.49
N ALA A 21 -19.02 -2.47 2.49
CA ALA A 21 -18.40 -1.14 2.42
C ALA A 21 -17.03 -1.05 3.11
N GLN A 22 -16.62 -2.10 3.82
CA GLN A 22 -15.24 -2.28 4.28
C GLN A 22 -14.59 -3.34 3.38
N ALA A 23 -14.25 -2.98 2.14
CA ALA A 23 -13.10 -3.65 1.54
C ALA A 23 -11.94 -3.38 2.50
N GLU A 24 -11.51 -4.38 3.27
CA GLU A 24 -10.29 -4.29 4.05
C GLU A 24 -9.23 -3.69 3.12
N THR A 25 -8.72 -2.51 3.47
CA THR A 25 -7.66 -1.87 2.68
C THR A 25 -6.52 -2.88 2.62
N SER A 26 -6.18 -3.32 1.42
CA SER A 26 -5.22 -4.42 1.29
C SER A 26 -3.87 -3.99 1.87
N LYS A 27 -3.05 -4.96 2.30
CA LYS A 27 -1.69 -4.63 2.77
C LYS A 27 -0.88 -3.87 1.71
N TYR A 28 -1.07 -4.19 0.44
CA TYR A 28 -0.51 -3.44 -0.69
C TYR A 28 -0.93 -1.96 -0.63
N ASP A 29 -2.23 -1.70 -0.52
CA ASP A 29 -2.76 -0.33 -0.50
C ASP A 29 -2.28 0.46 0.73
N LEU A 30 -2.19 -0.20 1.89
CA LEU A 30 -1.65 0.40 3.11
C LEU A 30 -0.15 0.74 2.97
N CYS A 31 0.65 -0.16 2.41
CA CYS A 31 2.06 0.08 2.15
C CYS A 31 2.29 1.28 1.23
N VAL A 32 1.53 1.34 0.13
CA VAL A 32 1.56 2.46 -0.80
C VAL A 32 1.13 3.76 -0.12
N ALA A 33 0.04 3.74 0.64
CA ALA A 33 -0.46 4.91 1.35
C ALA A 33 0.54 5.45 2.38
N ASP A 34 1.25 4.58 3.11
CA ASP A 34 2.31 4.99 4.03
C ASP A 34 3.48 5.66 3.29
N GLY A 35 3.92 5.06 2.18
CA GLY A 35 5.00 5.62 1.35
C GLY A 35 4.64 7.00 0.80
N ASP A 36 3.44 7.14 0.23
CA ASP A 36 2.90 8.41 -0.27
C ASP A 36 2.81 9.45 0.86
N ALA A 37 2.34 9.07 2.04
CA ALA A 37 2.24 9.96 3.20
C ALA A 37 3.62 10.47 3.64
N ILE A 38 4.63 9.60 3.69
CA ILE A 38 6.01 9.96 4.08
C ILE A 38 6.61 10.95 3.09
N VAL A 39 6.47 10.70 1.78
CA VAL A 39 6.99 11.61 0.74
C VAL A 39 6.27 12.96 0.80
N ASN A 40 4.94 12.97 0.97
CA ASN A 40 4.18 14.21 1.07
C ASN A 40 4.56 15.01 2.32
N LEU A 41 4.67 14.35 3.49
CA LEU A 41 5.12 15.00 4.72
C LEU A 41 6.55 15.55 4.57
N ALA A 42 7.45 14.80 3.93
CA ALA A 42 8.80 15.29 3.64
C ALA A 42 8.76 16.54 2.77
N ASN A 43 7.95 16.55 1.72
CA ASN A 43 7.83 17.65 0.77
C ASN A 43 7.15 18.90 1.37
N GLU A 44 6.24 18.75 2.33
CA GLU A 44 5.49 19.84 2.92
C GLU A 44 6.11 20.38 4.21
N LYS A 45 6.76 19.51 5.00
CA LYS A 45 7.17 19.82 6.38
C LYS A 45 8.59 19.37 6.70
N GLY A 46 9.32 18.82 5.73
CA GLY A 46 10.69 18.33 5.90
C GLY A 46 10.79 16.94 6.52
N SER A 47 12.02 16.41 6.59
CA SER A 47 12.30 15.04 7.05
C SER A 47 11.84 14.74 8.47
N THR A 48 11.92 15.70 9.39
CA THR A 48 11.50 15.47 10.78
C THR A 48 10.02 15.10 10.87
N ALA A 49 9.15 15.75 10.10
CA ALA A 49 7.73 15.42 10.07
C ALA A 49 7.47 14.07 9.42
N ALA A 50 8.21 13.74 8.36
CA ALA A 50 8.12 12.45 7.70
C ALA A 50 8.56 11.29 8.61
N GLN A 51 9.61 11.49 9.42
CA GLN A 51 10.10 10.49 10.37
C GLN A 51 9.20 10.34 11.61
N ALA A 52 8.43 11.36 11.95
CA ALA A 52 7.43 11.30 13.01
C ALA A 52 6.12 10.61 12.59
N TYR A 53 5.98 10.25 11.31
CA TYR A 53 4.80 9.56 10.80
C TYR A 53 4.69 8.15 11.37
N GLU A 54 3.55 7.84 12.00
CA GLU A 54 3.21 6.51 12.46
C GLU A 54 2.78 5.64 11.26
N GLN A 55 3.69 4.76 10.83
CA GLN A 55 3.45 3.87 9.70
C GLN A 55 2.44 2.78 10.07
N LYS A 56 1.46 2.54 9.20
CA LYS A 56 0.40 1.55 9.42
C LYS A 56 0.87 0.12 9.16
N THR A 57 1.88 -0.05 8.32
CA THR A 57 2.50 -1.34 8.03
C THR A 57 4.00 -1.31 8.29
N THR A 58 4.57 -2.47 8.54
CA THR A 58 6.02 -2.62 8.61
C THR A 58 6.64 -2.74 7.22
N VAL A 59 7.93 -2.39 7.08
CA VAL A 59 8.70 -2.60 5.84
C VAL A 59 8.70 -4.08 5.43
N LEU A 60 8.77 -5.00 6.39
CA LEU A 60 8.74 -6.45 6.14
C LEU A 60 7.42 -6.90 5.53
N GLU A 61 6.29 -6.37 6.00
CA GLU A 61 4.98 -6.68 5.41
C GLU A 61 4.87 -6.19 3.97
N CYS A 62 5.46 -5.04 3.65
CA CYS A 62 5.47 -4.51 2.28
C CYS A 62 6.38 -5.32 1.35
N TYR A 63 7.53 -5.79 1.81
CA TYR A 63 8.33 -6.77 1.06
C TYR A 63 7.54 -8.07 0.82
N GLY A 64 6.76 -8.53 1.79
CA GLY A 64 5.87 -9.68 1.60
C GLY A 64 4.82 -9.47 0.50
N GLU A 65 4.32 -8.25 0.29
CA GLU A 65 3.45 -7.94 -0.84
C GLU A 65 4.22 -7.86 -2.17
N LEU A 66 5.49 -7.42 -2.15
CA LEU A 66 6.37 -7.39 -3.32
C LEU A 66 6.66 -8.81 -3.80
N ASP A 67 7.02 -9.70 -2.87
CA ASP A 67 7.30 -11.11 -3.12
C ASP A 67 6.11 -11.83 -3.76
N LYS A 68 4.86 -11.49 -3.37
CA LYS A 68 3.65 -12.05 -4.00
C LYS A 68 3.53 -11.67 -5.48
N ILE A 69 3.96 -10.47 -5.87
CA ILE A 69 3.95 -10.03 -7.27
C ILE A 69 5.06 -10.79 -8.02
N GLU A 70 6.25 -10.86 -7.43
CA GLU A 70 7.42 -11.53 -8.01
C GLU A 70 7.22 -13.04 -8.20
N ALA A 71 6.56 -13.71 -7.25
CA ALA A 71 6.31 -15.15 -7.27
C ALA A 71 5.54 -15.63 -8.52
N LYS A 72 4.75 -14.75 -9.16
CA LYS A 72 4.05 -15.05 -10.43
C LYS A 72 5.00 -15.38 -11.57
N TYR A 73 6.25 -14.94 -11.49
CA TYR A 73 7.24 -15.05 -12.56
C TYR A 73 8.29 -16.14 -12.30
N GLY A 74 8.34 -16.71 -11.09
CA GLY A 74 9.21 -17.83 -10.72
C GLY A 74 10.65 -17.62 -11.18
N ASP A 75 11.25 -18.62 -11.82
CA ASP A 75 12.66 -18.59 -12.24
C ASP A 75 13.02 -17.47 -13.24
N LYS A 76 12.03 -16.82 -13.87
CA LYS A 76 12.28 -15.75 -14.85
C LYS A 76 12.92 -14.50 -14.23
N ILE A 77 12.80 -14.33 -12.91
CA ILE A 77 13.39 -13.19 -12.19
C ILE A 77 14.77 -13.52 -11.60
N ILE A 78 15.21 -14.78 -11.63
CA ILE A 78 16.53 -15.16 -11.09
C ILE A 78 17.63 -14.48 -11.90
N ALA A 79 18.52 -13.76 -11.21
CA ALA A 79 19.62 -12.98 -11.80
C ALA A 79 19.17 -11.93 -12.84
N ARG A 80 17.90 -11.52 -12.80
CA ARG A 80 17.33 -10.48 -13.66
C ARG A 80 16.59 -9.47 -12.80
N ASN A 81 16.48 -8.24 -13.28
CA ASN A 81 15.55 -7.30 -12.68
C ASN A 81 14.11 -7.85 -12.89
N PRO A 82 13.32 -8.09 -11.81
CA PRO A 82 11.97 -8.65 -11.94
C PRO A 82 11.09 -7.86 -12.93
N SER A 83 11.24 -6.54 -12.95
CA SER A 83 10.49 -5.65 -13.85
C SER A 83 10.64 -6.00 -15.34
N SER A 84 11.77 -6.58 -15.76
CA SER A 84 12.06 -6.90 -17.17
C SER A 84 11.20 -8.02 -17.76
N VAL A 85 10.66 -8.89 -16.92
CA VAL A 85 9.83 -10.05 -17.33
C VAL A 85 8.37 -9.92 -16.93
N MET A 86 8.05 -8.88 -16.14
CA MET A 86 6.70 -8.56 -15.71
C MET A 86 5.82 -8.04 -16.85
N THR A 87 4.52 -8.30 -16.77
CA THR A 87 3.53 -7.58 -17.60
C THR A 87 3.53 -6.11 -17.21
N PRO A 88 3.04 -5.21 -18.09
CA PRO A 88 2.98 -3.77 -17.76
C PRO A 88 2.24 -3.47 -16.45
N GLU A 89 1.16 -4.20 -16.16
CA GLU A 89 0.31 -4.00 -14.98
C GLU A 89 1.02 -4.41 -13.69
N ASP A 90 1.61 -5.61 -13.67
CA ASP A 90 2.34 -6.10 -12.50
C ASP A 90 3.64 -5.31 -12.28
N ARG A 91 4.30 -4.88 -13.36
CA ARG A 91 5.47 -3.99 -13.29
C ARG A 91 5.11 -2.66 -12.64
N SER A 92 3.96 -2.08 -13.00
CA SER A 92 3.50 -0.82 -12.43
C SER A 92 3.21 -0.97 -10.92
N LYS A 93 2.54 -2.06 -10.52
CA LYS A 93 2.29 -2.35 -9.10
C LYS A 93 3.58 -2.59 -8.32
N TRP A 94 4.50 -3.38 -8.89
CA TRP A 94 5.80 -3.67 -8.31
C TRP A 94 6.61 -2.39 -8.10
N ALA A 95 6.71 -1.53 -9.12
CA ALA A 95 7.43 -0.26 -9.04
C ALA A 95 6.84 0.66 -7.96
N LYS A 96 5.51 0.78 -7.91
CA LYS A 96 4.84 1.60 -6.91
C LYS A 96 5.12 1.11 -5.48
N LEU A 97 5.06 -0.20 -5.27
CA LEU A 97 5.35 -0.80 -3.96
C LEU A 97 6.83 -0.70 -3.59
N PHE A 98 7.73 -0.85 -4.56
CA PHE A 98 9.16 -0.67 -4.37
C PHE A 98 9.49 0.76 -3.92
N ASP A 99 8.95 1.77 -4.62
CA ASP A 99 9.10 3.18 -4.24
C ASP A 99 8.52 3.47 -2.84
N ALA A 100 7.37 2.87 -2.52
CA ALA A 100 6.76 2.99 -1.20
C ALA A 100 7.63 2.37 -0.10
N ILE A 101 8.28 1.22 -0.36
CA ILE A 101 9.22 0.58 0.57
C ILE A 101 10.47 1.44 0.78
N ASP A 102 10.98 2.08 -0.27
CA ASP A 102 12.10 3.00 -0.17
C ASP A 102 11.75 4.22 0.69
N ALA A 103 10.59 4.85 0.45
CA ALA A 103 10.07 5.94 1.29
C ALA A 103 9.85 5.48 2.74
N LYS A 104 9.29 4.26 2.91
CA LYS A 104 9.34 3.36 4.08
C LYS A 104 10.55 3.56 4.99
N GLN A 105 11.71 3.53 4.35
CA GLN A 105 13.01 3.51 4.98
C GLN A 105 13.69 4.88 4.99
N TYR A 106 12.97 5.94 4.60
CA TYR A 106 13.48 7.30 4.42
C TYR A 106 14.61 7.33 3.39
N ARG A 107 14.44 6.57 2.30
CA ARG A 107 15.39 6.39 1.18
C ARG A 107 14.65 6.54 -0.15
N GLY A 108 15.39 6.34 -1.24
CA GLY A 108 14.87 6.45 -2.59
C GLY A 108 14.80 7.88 -3.09
N THR A 109 14.92 8.04 -4.40
CA THR A 109 14.98 9.36 -5.04
C THR A 109 13.78 10.25 -4.71
N PRO A 110 12.52 9.77 -4.73
CA PRO A 110 11.36 10.63 -4.44
C PRO A 110 11.40 11.22 -3.03
N TYR A 111 11.67 10.39 -2.01
CA TYR A 111 11.79 10.87 -0.63
C TYR A 111 12.99 11.81 -0.45
N LEU A 112 14.17 11.48 -1.00
CA LEU A 112 15.35 12.32 -0.85
C LEU A 112 15.16 13.69 -1.52
N GLN A 113 14.55 13.74 -2.70
CA GLN A 113 14.19 15.01 -3.34
C GLN A 113 13.16 15.78 -2.53
N ALA A 114 12.08 15.13 -2.09
CA ALA A 114 11.04 15.73 -1.26
C ALA A 114 11.63 16.32 0.04
N SER A 115 12.47 15.57 0.74
CA SER A 115 13.10 16.00 1.99
C SER A 115 14.12 17.12 1.79
N TYR A 116 14.87 17.12 0.68
CA TYR A 116 15.94 18.09 0.45
C TYR A 116 15.42 19.40 -0.14
N TYR A 117 14.45 19.32 -1.04
CA TYR A 117 13.84 20.45 -1.74
C TYR A 117 12.41 20.76 -1.25
N PHE A 118 12.09 20.41 0.00
CA PHE A 118 10.76 20.63 0.57
C PHE A 118 10.34 22.10 0.50
N LYS A 119 9.02 22.33 0.36
CA LYS A 119 8.45 23.68 0.34
C LYS A 119 8.60 24.30 1.73
N LYS A 120 9.36 25.38 1.81
CA LYS A 120 9.47 26.21 3.02
C LYS A 120 8.34 27.22 3.09
#